data_AF-A0A2X4UWY6-F1
#
_entry.id   AF-A0A2X4UWY6-F1
#
_cell.length_a   1.000
_cell.length_b   1.000
_cell.length_c   1.000
_cell.angle_alpha   90.00
_cell.angle_beta   90.00
_cell.angle_gamma   90.00
#
_symmetry.space_group_name_H-M   'P 1'
#
loop_
_entity.id
_entity.type
_entity.pdbx_description
1 polymer ?
#
loop_
_entity_poly.entity_id
_entity_poly.type
_entity_poly.pdbx_seq_one_letter_code
_entity_poly.pdbx_strand_id
1 'polypeptide(L)'
;MSAKIENVKKELLSNNWYVLHKYTFDLKRKDGGSVQQMREVYDRGNGATILLYNRAKGTVVLTNQFRMPTYVNGNDSGMLLEACAGLLDADSPEQCARREAVEETGFQVGDVKKIFEAYMSPAA
;
A
#
# COMPACT_ATOMS: atom_id res chain seq x y z
N MET A 1 -13.08 -11.25 -17.10
CA MET A 1 -14.39 -11.61 -16.48
C MET A 1 -14.32 -11.23 -15.01
N SER A 2 -15.23 -10.39 -14.54
CA SER A 2 -15.34 -10.07 -13.11
C SER A 2 -16.00 -11.22 -12.35
N ALA A 3 -15.52 -11.51 -11.15
CA ALA A 3 -16.23 -12.38 -10.23
C ALA A 3 -17.59 -11.75 -9.90
N LYS A 4 -18.66 -12.55 -9.87
CA LYS A 4 -19.98 -12.08 -9.45
C LYS A 4 -20.14 -12.37 -7.96
N ILE A 5 -20.41 -11.32 -7.19
CA ILE A 5 -20.73 -11.40 -5.76
C ILE A 5 -22.16 -10.90 -5.52
N GLU A 6 -22.84 -11.47 -4.54
CA GLU A 6 -24.21 -11.12 -4.13
C GLU A 6 -24.31 -11.00 -2.60
N ASN A 7 -25.43 -10.47 -2.10
CA ASN A 7 -25.73 -10.38 -0.66
C ASN A 7 -24.60 -9.76 0.19
N VAL A 8 -23.95 -8.71 -0.35
CA VAL A 8 -22.81 -8.08 0.31
C VAL A 8 -23.26 -7.31 1.55
N LYS A 9 -22.83 -7.76 2.72
CA LYS A 9 -22.93 -7.05 3.99
C LYS A 9 -21.58 -6.45 4.35
N LYS A 10 -21.56 -5.17 4.70
CA LYS A 10 -20.39 -4.42 5.18
C LYS A 10 -20.62 -4.01 6.64
N GLU A 11 -19.70 -4.40 7.51
CA GLU A 11 -19.73 -4.09 8.94
C GLU A 11 -18.45 -3.37 9.33
N LEU A 12 -18.56 -2.27 10.06
CA LEU A 12 -17.41 -1.52 10.57
C LEU A 12 -16.87 -2.20 11.83
N LEU A 13 -15.60 -2.62 11.80
CA LEU A 13 -14.92 -3.19 12.96
C LEU A 13 -14.09 -2.15 13.71
N SER A 14 -13.46 -1.20 13.00
CA SER A 14 -12.68 -0.11 13.59
C SER A 14 -12.62 1.09 12.64
N ASN A 15 -12.72 2.29 13.20
CA ASN A 15 -12.57 3.56 12.49
C ASN A 15 -11.75 4.56 13.33
N ASN A 16 -10.52 4.17 13.66
CA ASN A 16 -9.58 5.04 14.36
C ASN A 16 -8.80 5.85 13.32
N TRP A 17 -7.54 5.47 13.06
CA TRP A 17 -6.73 6.12 12.04
C TRP A 17 -7.06 5.64 10.62
N TYR A 18 -7.20 4.33 10.45
CA TYR A 18 -7.61 3.66 9.21
C TYR A 18 -8.89 2.87 9.46
N VAL A 19 -9.56 2.47 8.37
CA VAL A 19 -10.88 1.84 8.47
C VAL A 19 -10.77 0.33 8.25
N LEU A 20 -11.22 -0.44 9.24
CA LEU A 20 -11.32 -1.89 9.13
C LEU A 20 -12.78 -2.28 8.99
N HIS A 21 -13.10 -2.98 7.90
CA HIS A 21 -14.43 -3.53 7.68
C HIS A 21 -14.40 -5.05 7.60
N LYS A 22 -15.49 -5.67 8.03
CA LYS A 22 -15.81 -7.05 7.75
C LYS A 22 -16.83 -7.10 6.62
N TYR A 23 -16.47 -7.77 5.54
CA TYR A 23 -17.34 -8.06 4.40
C TYR A 23 -17.83 -9.51 4.49
N THR A 24 -19.14 -9.69 4.43
CA THR A 24 -19.76 -11.00 4.20
C THR A 24 -20.47 -10.94 2.86
N PHE A 25 -20.21 -11.89 1.96
CA PHE A 25 -20.75 -11.87 0.60
C PHE A 25 -20.82 -13.28 0.01
N ASP A 26 -21.73 -13.47 -0.94
CA ASP A 26 -21.89 -14.73 -1.65
C ASP A 26 -21.14 -14.69 -2.98
N LEU A 27 -20.08 -15.48 -3.12
CA LEU A 27 -19.30 -15.60 -4.36
C LEU A 27 -19.92 -16.66 -5.28
N LYS A 28 -20.32 -16.28 -6.49
CA LYS A 28 -20.84 -17.24 -7.49
C LYS A 28 -19.71 -18.11 -8.03
N ARG A 29 -19.89 -19.43 -7.97
CA ARG A 29 -18.94 -20.38 -8.55
C ARG A 29 -19.18 -20.53 -10.06
N LYS A 30 -18.16 -21.01 -10.77
CA LYS A 30 -18.23 -21.24 -12.22
C LYS A 30 -19.12 -22.42 -12.61
N ASP A 31 -19.24 -23.41 -11.72
CA ASP A 31 -20.05 -24.63 -11.85
C ASP A 31 -21.51 -24.45 -11.36
N GLY A 32 -21.89 -23.23 -10.98
CA GLY A 32 -23.19 -22.92 -10.41
C GLY A 32 -23.19 -22.91 -8.87
N GLY A 33 -24.23 -22.31 -8.30
CA GLY A 33 -24.33 -22.07 -6.86
C GLY A 33 -23.45 -20.92 -6.35
N SER A 34 -23.51 -20.68 -5.05
CA SER A 34 -22.78 -19.62 -4.35
C SER A 34 -22.08 -20.16 -3.10
N VAL A 35 -21.02 -19.46 -2.69
CA VAL A 35 -20.34 -19.70 -1.40
C VAL A 35 -20.34 -18.40 -0.63
N GLN A 36 -20.90 -18.44 0.56
CA GLN A 36 -20.74 -17.34 1.49
C GLN A 36 -19.28 -17.27 1.94
N GLN A 37 -18.69 -16.10 1.79
CA GLN A 37 -17.35 -15.77 2.24
C GLN A 37 -17.39 -14.62 3.23
N MET A 38 -16.36 -14.57 4.05
CA MET A 38 -16.13 -13.54 5.04
C MET A 38 -14.69 -13.07 4.93
N ARG A 39 -14.48 -11.76 4.82
CA ARG A 39 -13.16 -11.14 4.76
C ARG A 39 -13.12 -9.90 5.64
N GLU A 40 -12.07 -9.76 6.42
CA GLU A 40 -11.69 -8.46 6.94
C GLU A 40 -10.91 -7.73 5.85
N VAL A 41 -11.16 -6.44 5.69
CA VAL A 41 -10.54 -5.58 4.68
C VAL A 41 -10.10 -4.32 5.38
N TYR A 42 -8.79 -4.12 5.44
CA TYR A 42 -8.17 -2.98 6.09
C TYR A 42 -7.82 -1.89 5.08
N ASP A 43 -8.62 -0.83 5.07
CA ASP A 43 -8.45 0.30 4.15
C ASP A 43 -7.49 1.34 4.75
N ARG A 44 -6.27 1.35 4.21
CA ARG A 44 -5.19 2.28 4.59
C ARG A 44 -4.94 3.36 3.54
N GLY A 45 -5.79 3.44 2.51
CA GLY A 45 -5.53 4.25 1.32
C GLY A 45 -4.42 3.69 0.43
N ASN A 46 -4.10 4.44 -0.63
CA ASN A 46 -3.03 4.13 -1.57
C ASN A 46 -1.78 4.97 -1.26
N GLY A 47 -0.63 4.51 -1.73
CA GLY A 47 0.63 5.24 -1.61
C GLY A 47 1.44 5.25 -2.91
N ALA A 48 2.48 6.07 -2.93
CA ALA A 48 3.49 6.08 -3.97
C ALA A 48 4.88 5.86 -3.34
N THR A 49 5.77 5.23 -4.11
CA THR A 49 7.18 5.08 -3.73
C THR A 49 8.07 5.45 -4.92
N ILE A 50 9.24 5.99 -4.63
CA ILE A 50 10.24 6.40 -5.63
C ILE A 50 11.63 5.91 -5.25
N LEU A 51 12.30 5.31 -6.22
CA LEU A 51 13.71 4.93 -6.11
C LEU A 51 14.57 5.98 -6.81
N LEU A 52 15.40 6.66 -6.02
CA LEU A 52 16.39 7.62 -6.49
C LEU A 52 17.66 6.87 -6.87
N TYR A 53 18.15 7.09 -8.09
CA TYR A 53 19.35 6.43 -8.58
C TYR A 53 20.26 7.40 -9.35
N ASN A 54 21.56 7.24 -9.16
CA ASN A 54 22.59 8.00 -9.86
C ASN A 54 23.36 7.06 -10.78
N ARG A 55 23.18 7.21 -12.10
CA ARG A 55 23.83 6.36 -13.11
C ARG A 55 25.35 6.51 -13.14
N ALA A 56 25.85 7.72 -12.98
CA ALA A 56 27.29 8.00 -13.07
C ALA A 56 28.06 7.38 -11.89
N LYS A 57 27.46 7.38 -10.69
CA LYS A 57 28.04 6.79 -9.48
C LYS A 57 27.67 5.33 -9.26
N GLY A 58 26.64 4.82 -9.95
CA GLY A 58 26.11 3.48 -9.71
C GLY A 58 25.48 3.33 -8.32
N THR A 59 24.90 4.40 -7.76
CA THR A 59 24.38 4.44 -6.38
C THR A 59 22.87 4.69 -6.36
N VAL A 60 22.23 4.29 -5.25
CA VAL A 60 20.83 4.61 -4.95
C VAL A 60 20.72 5.38 -3.64
N VAL A 61 19.61 6.08 -3.45
CA VAL A 61 19.25 6.70 -2.17
C VAL A 61 18.05 5.94 -1.59
N LEU A 62 18.16 5.60 -0.31
CA LEU A 62 17.16 4.91 0.49
C LEU A 62 16.99 5.66 1.81
N THR A 63 15.85 5.48 2.46
CA THR A 63 15.56 6.01 3.79
C THR A 63 15.65 4.88 4.82
N ASN A 64 15.94 5.22 6.08
CA ASN A 64 15.98 4.25 7.17
C ASN A 64 15.17 4.79 8.35
N GLN A 65 13.98 4.23 8.56
CA GLN A 65 12.99 4.73 9.51
C GLN A 65 12.49 3.61 10.43
N PHE A 66 12.03 3.99 11.62
CA PHE A 66 11.41 3.03 12.54
C PHE A 66 9.99 2.66 12.07
N ARG A 67 9.71 1.35 12.00
CA ARG A 67 8.42 0.78 11.59
C ARG A 67 7.92 -0.20 12.66
N MET A 68 7.02 0.28 13.51
CA MET A 68 6.41 -0.50 14.59
C MET A 68 5.86 -1.88 14.15
N PRO A 69 5.17 -2.02 12.99
CA PRO A 69 4.67 -3.33 12.55
C PRO A 69 5.77 -4.38 12.33
N THR A 70 6.96 -3.95 11.91
CA THR A 70 8.09 -4.87 11.74
C THR A 70 8.71 -5.23 13.07
N TYR A 71 8.79 -4.26 13.99
CA TYR A 71 9.33 -4.46 15.33
C TYR A 71 8.58 -5.55 16.10
N VAL A 72 7.25 -5.51 16.10
CA VAL A 72 6.42 -6.53 16.74
C VAL A 72 6.38 -7.87 15.99
N ASN A 73 7.00 -7.93 14.81
CA ASN A 73 7.00 -9.09 13.93
C ASN A 73 8.43 -9.60 13.61
N GLY A 74 9.37 -9.42 14.55
CA GLY A 74 10.71 -10.02 14.49
C GLY A 74 11.83 -9.15 13.91
N ASN A 75 11.60 -7.86 13.66
CA ASN A 75 12.68 -6.90 13.40
C ASN A 75 13.10 -6.22 14.73
N ASP A 76 14.09 -6.76 15.42
CA ASP A 76 14.50 -6.28 16.76
C ASP A 76 14.86 -4.79 16.81
N SER A 77 15.40 -4.22 15.72
CA SER A 77 15.71 -2.79 15.66
C SER A 77 14.49 -1.91 15.37
N GLY A 78 13.46 -2.49 14.75
CA GLY A 78 12.34 -1.79 14.12
C GLY A 78 12.73 -0.88 12.95
N MET A 79 14.02 -0.66 12.71
CA MET A 79 14.53 0.15 11.60
C MET A 79 14.41 -0.64 10.31
N LEU A 80 13.87 0.00 9.27
CA LEU A 80 13.71 -0.60 7.96
C LEU A 80 14.31 0.32 6.89
N LEU A 81 15.18 -0.25 6.05
CA LEU A 81 15.73 0.41 4.89
C LEU A 81 14.74 0.30 3.73
N GLU A 82 14.25 1.43 3.24
CA GLU A 82 13.14 1.50 2.29
C GLU A 82 13.45 2.48 1.14
N ALA A 83 12.77 2.31 0.02
CA ALA A 83 12.65 3.40 -0.95
C ALA A 83 11.75 4.49 -0.35
N CYS A 84 12.02 5.75 -0.67
CA CYS A 84 11.21 6.87 -0.23
C CYS A 84 9.75 6.66 -0.64
N ALA A 85 8.81 6.86 0.29
CA ALA A 85 7.41 6.52 0.06
C ALA A 85 6.46 7.28 1.00
N GLY A 86 5.24 7.51 0.51
CA GLY A 86 4.19 8.15 1.29
C GLY A 86 2.79 7.77 0.83
N LEU A 87 1.79 8.18 1.61
CA LEU A 87 0.39 8.07 1.23
C LEU A 87 0.04 9.14 0.19
N LEU A 88 -0.87 8.79 -0.71
CA LEU A 88 -1.30 9.73 -1.75
C LEU A 88 -2.08 10.92 -1.18
N ASP A 89 -2.86 10.71 -0.12
CA ASP A 89 -3.85 11.65 0.38
C ASP A 89 -4.74 12.20 -0.75
N ALA A 90 -4.51 13.44 -1.19
CA ALA A 90 -5.21 14.08 -2.31
C ALA A 90 -4.33 14.31 -3.56
N ASP A 91 -3.06 13.90 -3.50
CA ASP A 91 -2.09 14.06 -4.59
C ASP A 91 -2.24 12.97 -5.66
N SER A 92 -1.82 13.30 -6.89
CA SER A 92 -1.52 12.25 -7.87
C SER A 92 -0.29 11.45 -7.44
N PRO A 93 -0.13 10.18 -7.90
CA PRO A 93 1.03 9.37 -7.54
C PRO A 93 2.39 10.02 -7.81
N GLU A 94 2.52 10.79 -8.89
CA GLU A 94 3.76 11.50 -9.20
C GLU A 94 3.98 12.71 -8.28
N GLN A 95 2.93 13.48 -7.98
CA GLN A 95 3.03 14.61 -7.04
C GLN A 95 3.43 14.14 -5.65
N CYS A 96 2.79 13.08 -5.14
CA CYS A 96 3.13 12.45 -3.87
C CYS A 96 4.61 12.01 -3.85
N ALA A 97 5.04 11.20 -4.83
CA ALA A 97 6.42 10.73 -4.91
C ALA A 97 7.46 11.86 -4.97
N ARG A 98 7.16 12.97 -5.66
CA ARG A 98 8.03 14.15 -5.72
C ARG A 98 8.11 14.89 -4.38
N ARG A 99 6.97 15.05 -3.71
CA ARG A 99 6.88 15.68 -2.38
C ARG A 99 7.68 14.88 -1.36
N GLU A 100 7.41 13.58 -1.26
CA GLU A 100 8.09 12.67 -0.34
C GLU A 100 9.60 12.62 -0.60
N ALA A 101 10.04 12.62 -1.86
CA ALA A 101 11.48 12.64 -2.17
C ALA A 101 12.18 13.87 -1.55
N VAL A 102 11.55 15.03 -1.58
CA VAL A 102 12.11 16.24 -0.94
C VAL A 102 12.04 16.14 0.58
N GLU A 103 10.90 15.70 1.12
CA GLU A 103 10.65 15.64 2.58
C GLU A 103 11.55 14.61 3.28
N GLU A 104 11.71 13.41 2.72
CA GLU A 104 12.44 12.32 3.38
C GLU A 104 13.93 12.27 3.02
N THR A 105 14.30 12.72 1.81
CA THR A 105 15.68 12.57 1.30
C THR A 105 16.39 13.90 1.03
N GLY A 106 15.65 15.01 0.98
CA GLY A 106 16.19 16.34 0.64
C GLY A 106 16.49 16.53 -0.85
N PHE A 107 16.24 15.54 -1.71
CA PHE A 107 16.51 15.62 -3.13
C PHE A 107 15.30 16.09 -3.94
N GLN A 108 15.47 17.19 -4.67
CA GLN A 108 14.52 17.58 -5.70
C GLN A 108 14.75 16.73 -6.96
N VAL A 109 13.69 16.03 -7.40
CA VAL A 109 13.78 15.07 -8.50
C VAL A 109 13.39 15.70 -9.84
N GLY A 110 14.15 15.38 -10.88
CA GLY A 110 13.88 15.79 -12.27
C GLY A 110 12.83 14.91 -12.94
N ASP A 111 13.20 14.24 -14.03
CA ASP A 111 12.29 13.31 -14.72
C ASP A 111 11.93 12.10 -13.83
N VAL A 112 10.63 11.82 -13.72
CA VAL A 112 10.11 10.67 -12.99
C VAL A 112 9.52 9.69 -14.00
N LYS A 113 9.83 8.40 -13.84
CA LYS A 113 9.30 7.33 -14.69
C LYS A 113 8.47 6.38 -13.84
N LYS A 114 7.16 6.33 -14.10
CA LYS A 114 6.28 5.31 -13.54
C LYS A 114 6.69 3.92 -14.03
N ILE A 115 6.79 2.96 -13.11
CA ILE A 115 7.16 1.57 -13.43
C ILE A 115 5.91 0.69 -13.49
N PHE A 116 5.13 0.62 -12.41
CA PHE A 116 3.89 -0.14 -12.33
C PHE A 116 3.02 0.33 -11.15
N GLU A 117 1.85 -0.29 -11.00
CA GLU A 117 1.00 -0.25 -9.81
C GLU A 117 0.82 -1.68 -9.30
N ALA A 118 0.80 -1.88 -7.98
CA ALA A 118 0.69 -3.21 -7.39
C ALA A 118 -0.13 -3.19 -6.10
N TYR A 119 -0.90 -4.26 -5.87
CA TYR A 119 -1.43 -4.58 -4.55
C TYR A 119 -0.34 -5.29 -3.75
N MET A 120 0.12 -4.68 -2.66
CA MET A 120 1.21 -5.23 -1.85
C MET A 120 0.76 -6.43 -1.00
N SER A 121 -0.51 -6.49 -0.61
CA SER A 121 -1.09 -7.61 0.15
C SER A 121 -2.57 -7.80 -0.18
N PRO A 122 -2.92 -8.37 -1.35
CA PRO A 122 -4.30 -8.47 -1.83
C PRO A 122 -5.16 -9.50 -1.10
N ALA A 123 -4.59 -10.24 -0.14
CA ALA A 123 -5.26 -11.28 0.64
C ALA A 123 -5.43 -10.93 2.13
N ALA A 124 -5.00 -9.73 2.55
CA ALA A 124 -5.04 -9.25 3.93
C ALA A 124 -6.17 -8.26 4.18
#